data_AF-A0AAJ6NQ97-F1
#
_entry.id   AF-A0AAJ6NQ97-F1
#
_cell.length_a   1.000
_cell.length_b   1.000
_cell.length_c   1.000
_cell.angle_alpha   90.00
_cell.angle_beta   90.00
_cell.angle_gamma   90.00
#
_symmetry.space_group_name_H-M   'P 1'
#
loop_
_entity.id
_entity.type
_entity.pdbx_description
1 polymer ?
#
loop_
_entity_poly.entity_id
_entity_poly.type
_entity_poly.pdbx_seq_one_letter_code
_entity_poly.pdbx_strand_id
1 'polypeptide(L)'
;MNAIELLRLKQLRFQVASQLVLKEWQPEDLSKPKCPKCHSPGFFTPHQSQDSRVCYCIRCNYYFKEIIATHSCKCAIPGDDKVCYGCPHFQQFMELVDQRLVQLEQLNFVELQDLLPSQP
;
A
#
# COMPACT_ATOMS: atom_id res chain seq x y z
N MET A 1 -27.83 7.17 -18.17
CA MET A 1 -26.46 7.65 -17.90
C MET A 1 -25.65 7.51 -19.17
N ASN A 2 -25.02 8.58 -19.65
CA ASN A 2 -24.17 8.55 -20.85
C ASN A 2 -22.74 8.11 -20.51
N ALA A 3 -21.91 7.88 -21.52
CA ALA A 3 -20.52 7.40 -21.33
C ALA A 3 -19.66 8.37 -20.52
N ILE A 4 -19.90 9.68 -20.64
CA ILE A 4 -19.15 10.72 -19.90
C ILE A 4 -19.54 10.70 -18.42
N GLU A 5 -20.83 10.54 -18.11
CA GLU A 5 -21.33 10.42 -16.74
C GLU A 5 -20.83 9.15 -16.06
N LEU A 6 -20.80 8.03 -16.78
CA LEU A 6 -20.18 6.78 -16.33
C LEU A 6 -18.69 6.94 -16.02
N LEU A 7 -17.95 7.62 -16.89
CA LEU A 7 -16.52 7.88 -16.68
C LEU A 7 -16.30 8.74 -15.43
N ARG A 8 -17.07 9.83 -15.29
CA ARG A 8 -16.98 10.72 -14.12
C ARG A 8 -17.31 9.98 -12.83
N LEU A 9 -18.31 9.10 -12.83
CA LEU A 9 -18.67 8.31 -11.65
C LEU A 9 -17.53 7.37 -11.25
N LYS A 10 -16.90 6.70 -12.22
CA LYS A 10 -15.74 5.84 -11.97
C LYS A 10 -14.55 6.63 -11.41
N GLN A 11 -14.28 7.81 -11.96
CA GLN A 11 -13.23 8.70 -11.46
C GLN A 11 -13.49 9.14 -10.03
N LEU A 12 -14.74 9.52 -9.73
CA LEU A 12 -15.13 9.94 -8.37
C LEU A 12 -14.98 8.79 -7.37
N ARG A 13 -15.43 7.58 -7.73
CA ARG A 13 -15.25 6.39 -6.88
C ARG A 13 -13.78 6.10 -6.60
N PHE A 14 -12.94 6.16 -7.64
CA PHE A 14 -11.50 5.96 -7.48
C PHE A 14 -10.87 7.02 -6.57
N GLN A 15 -11.26 8.28 -6.72
CA GLN A 15 -10.78 9.37 -5.89
C GLN A 15 -11.19 9.18 -4.41
N VAL A 16 -12.46 8.86 -4.15
CA VAL A 16 -12.97 8.58 -2.80
C VAL A 16 -12.24 7.39 -2.19
N ALA A 17 -12.16 6.26 -2.91
CA ALA A 17 -11.46 5.07 -2.45
C ALA A 17 -10.00 5.36 -2.08
N SER A 18 -9.28 6.06 -2.96
CA SER A 18 -7.88 6.42 -2.73
C SER A 18 -7.71 7.27 -1.49
N GLN A 19 -8.59 8.27 -1.27
CA GLN A 19 -8.52 9.12 -0.09
C GLN A 19 -8.85 8.38 1.20
N LEU A 20 -9.84 7.49 1.18
CA LEU A 20 -10.18 6.66 2.34
C LEU A 20 -9.01 5.74 2.70
N VAL A 21 -8.39 5.10 1.71
CA VAL A 21 -7.21 4.27 1.94
C VAL A 21 -6.06 5.12 2.46
N LEU A 22 -5.75 6.28 1.87
CA LEU A 22 -4.67 7.17 2.34
C LEU A 22 -4.84 7.61 3.80
N LYS A 23 -6.07 7.77 4.30
CA LYS A 23 -6.33 8.15 5.71
C LYS A 23 -6.03 7.01 6.69
N GLU A 24 -6.26 5.77 6.30
CA GLU A 24 -6.12 4.59 7.16
C GLU A 24 -4.77 3.90 6.98
N TRP A 25 -4.21 4.01 5.78
CA TRP A 25 -2.99 3.31 5.38
C TRP A 25 -1.76 4.04 5.91
N GLN A 26 -1.05 3.37 6.82
CA GLN A 26 0.33 3.71 7.11
C GLN A 26 1.23 2.73 6.37
N PRO A 27 2.13 3.20 5.50
CA PRO A 27 3.07 2.31 4.82
C PRO A 27 3.87 1.57 5.88
N GLU A 28 3.97 0.26 5.71
CA GLU A 28 4.74 -0.55 6.63
C GLU A 28 6.22 -0.14 6.58
N ASP A 29 6.87 -0.15 7.74
CA ASP A 29 8.29 0.10 7.81
C ASP A 29 9.07 -1.09 7.24
N LEU A 30 9.28 -1.10 5.92
CA LEU A 30 10.09 -2.08 5.19
C LEU A 30 11.57 -2.06 5.59
N SER A 31 12.00 -1.11 6.44
CA SER A 31 13.32 -1.22 7.04
C SER A 31 13.37 -2.44 7.95
N LYS A 32 12.27 -2.84 8.62
CA LYS A 32 12.30 -3.95 9.57
C LYS A 32 11.98 -5.29 8.89
N PRO A 33 12.86 -6.30 9.03
CA PRO A 33 12.61 -7.58 8.41
C PRO A 33 11.48 -8.31 9.13
N LYS A 34 10.63 -9.01 8.39
CA LYS A 34 9.55 -9.84 8.96
C LYS A 34 9.89 -11.32 8.88
N CYS A 35 9.67 -12.02 9.98
CA CYS A 35 9.84 -13.47 9.98
C CYS A 35 8.78 -14.15 9.10
N PRO A 36 9.17 -15.00 8.13
CA PRO A 36 8.20 -15.66 7.24
C PRO A 36 7.33 -16.71 7.95
N LYS A 37 7.69 -17.12 9.18
CA LYS A 37 6.93 -18.12 9.95
C LYS A 37 5.84 -17.51 10.83
N CYS A 38 6.13 -16.36 11.44
CA CYS A 38 5.25 -15.78 12.47
C CYS A 38 4.93 -14.30 12.24
N HIS A 39 5.45 -13.70 11.16
CA HIS A 39 5.25 -12.30 10.79
C HIS A 39 5.72 -11.27 11.84
N SER A 40 6.33 -11.71 12.94
CA SER A 40 6.89 -10.82 13.95
C SER A 40 8.19 -10.16 13.46
N PRO A 41 8.54 -8.97 13.99
CA PRO A 41 9.78 -8.28 13.64
C PRO A 41 11.01 -9.17 13.91
N GLY A 42 11.88 -9.24 12.91
CA GLY A 42 13.21 -9.86 13.00
C GLY A 42 14.30 -8.82 13.25
N PHE A 43 15.50 -9.31 13.48
CA PHE A 43 16.70 -8.52 13.70
C PHE A 43 17.69 -8.78 12.58
N PHE A 44 18.42 -7.75 12.18
CA PHE A 44 19.53 -7.92 11.25
C PHE A 44 20.68 -8.66 11.91
N THR A 45 21.28 -9.57 11.16
CA THR A 45 22.58 -10.11 11.53
C THR A 45 23.69 -9.33 10.80
N PRO A 46 24.95 -9.41 11.24
CA PRO A 46 26.07 -8.76 10.56
C PRO A 46 26.34 -9.31 9.14
N HIS A 47 25.74 -10.44 8.76
CA HIS A 47 25.95 -11.06 7.45
C HIS A 47 25.00 -10.45 6.41
N GLN A 48 25.58 -9.67 5.49
CA GLN A 48 24.91 -9.04 4.36
C GLN A 48 25.70 -9.29 3.07
N SER A 49 24.98 -9.63 1.99
CA SER A 49 25.46 -9.60 0.60
C SER A 49 24.83 -8.39 -0.12
N GLN A 50 25.31 -8.05 -1.32
CA GLN A 50 24.79 -6.91 -2.09
C GLN A 50 23.26 -6.89 -2.22
N ASP A 51 22.63 -8.05 -2.44
CA ASP A 51 21.18 -8.14 -2.70
C ASP A 51 20.36 -8.83 -1.59
N SER A 52 21.00 -9.25 -0.51
CA SER A 52 20.32 -10.00 0.54
C SER A 52 20.95 -9.81 1.91
N ARG A 53 20.15 -9.87 2.95
CA ARG A 53 20.60 -9.87 4.35
C ARG A 53 20.08 -11.09 5.08
N VAL A 54 20.90 -11.63 5.97
CA VAL A 54 20.46 -12.68 6.88
C VAL A 54 19.84 -12.01 8.10
N CYS A 55 18.60 -12.40 8.40
CA CYS A 55 17.81 -11.92 9.51
C CYS A 55 17.52 -13.06 10.48
N TYR A 56 17.26 -12.70 11.74
CA TYR A 56 16.95 -13.66 12.80
C TYR A 56 15.66 -13.27 13.51
N CYS A 57 14.77 -14.24 13.73
CA CYS A 57 13.55 -14.06 14.51
C CYS A 57 13.71 -14.69 15.89
N ILE A 58 13.60 -13.88 16.94
CA ILE A 58 13.68 -14.34 18.34
C ILE A 58 12.51 -15.28 18.68
N ARG A 59 11.28 -14.95 18.24
CA ARG A 59 10.09 -15.76 18.55
C ARG A 59 10.15 -17.17 17.98
N CYS A 60 10.70 -17.33 16.77
CA CYS A 60 10.78 -18.62 16.10
C CYS A 60 12.14 -19.31 16.24
N ASN A 61 13.14 -18.65 16.84
CA ASN A 61 14.54 -19.07 16.81
C ASN A 61 14.97 -19.50 15.39
N TYR A 62 14.70 -18.64 14.40
CA TYR A 62 14.81 -18.97 12.98
C TYR A 62 15.56 -17.91 12.20
N TYR A 63 16.55 -18.34 11.42
CA TYR A 63 17.27 -17.52 10.46
C TYR A 63 16.58 -17.55 9.10
N PHE A 64 16.49 -16.40 8.45
CA PHE A 64 15.92 -16.26 7.12
C PHE A 64 16.70 -15.24 6.30
N LYS A 65 16.67 -15.40 4.98
CA LYS A 65 17.24 -14.40 4.06
C LYS A 65 16.13 -13.45 3.64
N GLU A 66 16.37 -12.17 3.79
CA GLU A 66 15.53 -11.13 3.21
C GLU A 66 16.23 -10.55 1.99
N ILE A 67 15.50 -10.52 0.87
CA ILE A 67 15.94 -9.81 -0.32
C ILE A 67 15.76 -8.33 -0.01
N ILE A 68 16.85 -7.58 0.00
CA ILE A 68 16.79 -6.14 0.23
C ILE A 68 16.17 -5.57 -1.04
N ALA A 69 14.95 -5.03 -0.95
CA ALA A 69 14.41 -4.23 -2.03
C ALA A 69 15.38 -3.04 -2.23
N THR A 70 16.19 -3.11 -3.29
CA THR A 70 17.18 -2.09 -3.68
C THR A 70 16.53 -0.75 -4.00
N HIS A 71 15.20 -0.71 -4.06
CA HIS A 71 14.41 0.50 -4.10
C HIS A 71 13.79 0.73 -2.73
N SER A 72 14.50 1.51 -1.91
CA SER A 72 13.89 2.22 -0.79
C SER A 72 12.80 3.12 -1.38
N CYS A 73 11.58 2.60 -1.43
CA CYS A 73 10.44 3.33 -1.95
C CYS A 73 10.14 4.49 -0.99
N LYS A 74 10.60 5.69 -1.35
CA LYS A 74 10.33 6.93 -0.61
C LYS A 74 8.95 7.53 -0.94
N CYS A 75 8.12 6.79 -1.67
CA CYS A 75 6.81 7.25 -2.11
C CYS A 75 5.86 7.31 -0.92
N ALA A 76 5.65 8.52 -0.39
CA ALA A 76 4.65 8.77 0.64
C ALA A 76 3.22 8.69 0.08
N ILE A 77 3.05 9.00 -1.22
CA ILE A 77 1.77 8.96 -1.92
C ILE A 77 1.89 8.00 -3.11
N PRO A 78 1.09 6.91 -3.14
CA PRO A 78 1.03 5.97 -4.24
C PRO A 78 0.59 6.65 -5.55
N GLY A 79 1.41 6.55 -6.61
CA GLY A 79 1.07 7.01 -7.96
C GLY A 79 1.42 8.47 -8.29
N ASP A 80 2.06 9.18 -7.37
CA ASP A 80 2.52 10.56 -7.58
C ASP A 80 3.71 10.63 -8.58
N ASP A 81 4.59 9.63 -8.54
CA ASP A 81 5.68 9.45 -9.51
C ASP A 81 5.52 8.11 -10.24
N LYS A 82 5.84 8.07 -11.54
CA LYS A 82 5.87 6.85 -12.35
C LYS A 82 6.84 5.81 -11.77
N VAL A 83 7.89 6.25 -11.09
CA VAL A 83 8.85 5.37 -10.41
C VAL A 83 8.17 4.61 -9.25
N CYS A 84 7.09 5.15 -8.68
CA CYS A 84 6.35 4.53 -7.58
C CYS A 84 5.44 3.38 -8.02
N TYR A 85 5.13 3.22 -9.31
CA TYR A 85 4.25 2.13 -9.78
C TYR A 85 4.82 0.73 -9.55
N GLY A 86 6.16 0.59 -9.53
CA GLY A 86 6.84 -0.68 -9.23
C GLY A 86 7.06 -0.94 -7.74
N CYS A 87 6.57 -0.07 -6.87
CA CYS A 87 6.81 -0.16 -5.44
C CYS A 87 5.88 -1.17 -4.76
N PRO A 88 6.37 -2.05 -3.86
CA PRO A 88 5.53 -2.94 -3.07
C PRO A 88 4.43 -2.21 -2.28
N HIS A 89 4.73 -1.01 -1.75
CA HIS A 89 3.72 -0.17 -1.09
C HIS A 89 2.62 0.30 -2.05
N PHE A 90 2.97 0.61 -3.29
CA PHE A 90 1.99 0.99 -4.30
C PHE A 90 1.07 -0.18 -4.63
N GLN A 91 1.61 -1.39 -4.79
CA GLN A 91 0.81 -2.57 -5.05
C GLN A 91 -0.16 -2.87 -3.89
N GLN A 92 0.33 -2.86 -2.65
CA GLN A 92 -0.52 -3.04 -1.46
C GLN A 92 -1.59 -1.96 -1.34
N PHE A 93 -1.24 -0.70 -1.63
CA PHE A 93 -2.19 0.40 -1.65
C PHE A 93 -3.30 0.15 -2.69
N MET A 94 -2.94 -0.26 -3.90
CA MET A 94 -3.91 -0.53 -4.97
C MET A 94 -4.83 -1.69 -4.61
N GLU A 95 -4.33 -2.75 -3.96
CA GLU A 95 -5.18 -3.85 -3.46
C GLU A 95 -6.23 -3.35 -2.44
N LEU A 96 -5.85 -2.42 -1.55
CA LEU A 96 -6.79 -1.80 -0.61
C LEU A 96 -7.79 -0.88 -1.34
N VAL A 97 -7.35 -0.15 -2.36
CA VAL A 97 -8.24 0.69 -3.18
C VAL A 97 -9.27 -0.17 -3.91
N ASP A 98 -8.87 -1.30 -4.49
CA ASP A 98 -9.79 -2.23 -5.17
C ASP A 98 -10.86 -2.77 -4.21
N GLN A 99 -10.47 -3.11 -2.97
CA GLN A 99 -11.43 -3.52 -1.94
C GLN A 99 -12.42 -2.41 -1.59
N ARG A 100 -11.96 -1.16 -1.50
CA ARG A 100 -12.84 0.00 -1.27
C ARG A 100 -13.74 0.28 -2.48
N LEU A 101 -13.25 0.11 -3.71
CA LEU A 101 -14.05 0.31 -4.92
C LEU A 101 -15.26 -0.61 -4.98
N VAL A 102 -15.12 -1.87 -4.56
CA VAL A 102 -16.24 -2.82 -4.45
C VAL A 102 -17.30 -2.30 -3.46
N GLN A 103 -16.88 -1.71 -2.33
CA GLN A 103 -17.81 -1.15 -1.34
C GLN A 103 -18.53 0.10 -1.86
N LEU A 104 -17.88 0.90 -2.71
CA LEU A 104 -18.41 2.15 -3.27
C LEU A 104 -19.23 1.95 -4.56
N GLU A 105 -19.29 0.73 -5.09
CA GLU A 105 -19.92 0.45 -6.40
C GLU A 105 -21.41 0.79 -6.42
N GLN A 106 -22.10 0.62 -5.29
CA GLN A 106 -23.53 0.88 -5.14
C GLN A 106 -23.85 2.38 -4.92
N LEU A 107 -22.83 3.20 -4.60
CA LEU A 107 -23.05 4.60 -4.28
C LEU A 107 -23.21 5.48 -5.51
N ASN A 108 -24.10 6.45 -5.38
CA ASN A 108 -24.36 7.49 -6.38
C ASN A 108 -23.46 8.73 -6.18
N PHE A 109 -23.57 9.70 -7.08
CA PHE A 109 -22.72 10.90 -7.07
C PHE A 109 -22.78 11.73 -5.79
N VAL A 110 -23.96 11.85 -5.17
CA VAL A 110 -24.16 12.66 -3.97
C VAL A 110 -23.54 11.94 -2.77
N GLU A 111 -23.86 10.66 -2.63
CA GLU A 111 -23.31 9.81 -1.56
C GLU A 111 -21.77 9.75 -1.60
N LEU A 112 -21.18 9.71 -2.80
CA LEU A 112 -19.74 9.73 -2.97
C LEU A 112 -19.10 11.08 -2.62
N GLN A 113 -19.78 12.20 -2.90
CA GLN A 113 -19.28 13.53 -2.55
C GLN A 113 -19.26 13.75 -1.03
N ASP A 114 -20.25 13.22 -0.31
CA ASP A 114 -20.32 13.32 1.15
C ASP A 114 -19.17 12.57 1.85
N LEU A 115 -18.54 11.62 1.17
CA LEU A 115 -17.38 10.88 1.69
C LEU A 115 -16.04 11.59 1.46
N LEU A 116 -16.00 12.59 0.58
CA LEU A 116 -14.81 13.42 0.41
C LEU A 116 -14.69 14.37 1.61
N PRO A 117 -13.50 14.52 2.21
CA PRO A 117 -13.30 15.53 3.24
C PRO A 117 -13.65 16.90 2.65
N SER A 118 -14.47 17.67 3.37
CA SER A 118 -14.68 19.08 3.08
C SER A 118 -13.30 19.74 3.05
N GLN A 119 -12.86 20.21 1.88
CA GLN A 119 -11.63 20.97 1.80
C GLN A 119 -11.79 22.22 2.68
N PRO A 120 -10.84 22.53 3.59
CA PRO A 120 -10.77 23.85 4.20
C PRO A 120 -10.41 24.92 3.16
#